data_AF-A0A2K2DMC2-F1
#
_entry.id   AF-A0A2K2DMC2-F1
#
_cell.length_a   1.000
_cell.length_b   1.000
_cell.length_c   1.000
_cell.angle_alpha   90.00
_cell.angle_beta   90.00
_cell.angle_gamma   90.00
#
_symmetry.space_group_name_H-M   'P 1'
#
loop_
_entity.id
_entity.type
_entity.pdbx_description
1 polymer ?
#
loop_
_entity_poly.entity_id
_entity_poly.type
_entity_poly.pdbx_seq_one_letter_code
_entity_poly.pdbx_strand_id
1 'polypeptide(L)' 'MDGIKYAVFTEKSLRLLGKNQYTFNVESGFTKTEIKHWVELFFGVKVVAVNSH' A
#
# COMPACT_ATOMS: atom_id res chain seq x y z
N MET A 1 -5.42 -7.91 11.96
CA MET A 1 -4.62 -6.70 11.66
C MET A 1 -3.32 -7.10 10.94
N ASP A 2 -3.33 -8.25 10.24
CA ASP A 2 -2.13 -9.05 9.99
C ASP A 2 -1.65 -8.96 8.54
N GLY A 3 -2.31 -8.17 7.70
CA GLY A 3 -2.05 -8.16 6.26
C GLY A 3 -0.99 -7.20 5.76
N ILE A 4 -0.70 -6.12 6.48
CA ILE A 4 0.33 -5.14 6.11
C ILE A 4 1.44 -5.24 7.15
N LYS A 5 2.59 -5.74 6.72
CA LYS A 5 3.74 -5.99 7.61
C LYS A 5 4.47 -4.69 7.93
N TYR A 6 4.90 -3.95 6.90
CA TYR A 6 5.66 -2.71 7.08
C TYR A 6 5.67 -1.87 5.80
N ALA A 7 5.82 -0.56 5.97
CA ALA A 7 6.11 0.34 4.86
C ALA A 7 7.57 0.17 4.42
N VAL A 8 7.80 0.19 3.10
CA VAL A 8 9.13 0.02 2.51
C VAL A 8 9.78 1.39 2.39
N PHE A 9 10.87 1.62 3.11
CA PHE A 9 11.65 2.86 3.07
C PHE A 9 13.00 2.63 2.38
N THR A 10 13.05 2.91 1.09
CA THR A 10 14.25 2.87 0.23
C THR A 10 14.33 4.20 -0.51
N GLU A 11 15.48 4.53 -1.11
CA GLU A 11 15.60 5.77 -1.89
C GLU A 11 14.54 5.85 -3.01
N LYS A 12 14.22 4.69 -3.63
CA LYS A 12 13.18 4.60 -4.65
C LYS A 12 11.80 4.90 -4.09
N SER A 13 11.42 4.29 -2.96
CA SER A 13 10.10 4.54 -2.37
C SER A 13 9.96 5.95 -1.81
N LEU A 14 11.04 6.57 -1.33
CA LEU A 14 11.03 7.98 -0.91
C LEU A 14 10.78 8.94 -2.09
N ARG A 15 11.35 8.66 -3.27
CA ARG A 15 11.04 9.40 -4.50
C ARG A 15 9.58 9.23 -4.94
N LEU A 16 9.04 8.03 -4.77
CA LEU A 16 7.63 7.73 -5.06
C LEU A 16 6.67 8.38 -4.08
N LEU A 17 7.09 8.55 -2.82
CA LEU A 17 6.34 9.25 -1.78
C LEU A 17 6.01 10.69 -2.21
N GLY A 18 6.98 11.39 -2.81
CA GLY A 18 6.77 12.73 -3.37
C GLY A 18 5.79 12.79 -4.56
N LYS A 19 5.42 11.64 -5.13
CA LYS A 19 4.40 11.48 -6.16
C LYS A 19 3.11 10.86 -5.61
N ASN A 20 2.93 10.87 -4.28
CA ASN A 20 1.79 10.28 -3.58
C ASN A 20 1.65 8.77 -3.80
N GLN A 21 2.76 8.08 -4.11
CA GLN A 21 2.80 6.63 -4.22
C GLN A 21 3.48 6.04 -2.99
N TYR A 22 2.79 5.10 -2.36
CA TYR A 22 3.22 4.45 -1.13
C TYR A 22 3.48 2.98 -1.39
N THR A 23 4.51 2.43 -0.74
CA THR A 23 4.91 1.03 -0.92
C THR A 23 4.86 0.32 0.44
N PHE A 24 4.12 -0.78 0.48
CA PHE A 24 3.94 -1.59 1.69
C PHE A 24 4.23 -3.04 1.35
N ASN A 25 4.88 -3.74 2.28
CA ASN A 25 4.94 -5.20 2.25
C ASN A 25 3.68 -5.76 2.88
N VAL A 26 2.98 -6.60 2.13
CA VAL A 26 1.76 -7.29 2.54
C VAL A 26 1.99 -8.79 2.56
N GLU A 27 1.17 -9.55 3.30
CA GLU A 27 1.21 -11.00 3.18
C GLU A 27 0.70 -11.45 1.79
N SER A 28 1.24 -12.55 1.29
CA SER A 28 0.92 -13.09 -0.03
C SER A 28 -0.53 -13.60 -0.18
N GLY A 29 -1.29 -13.69 0.92
CA GLY A 29 -2.69 -14.10 0.93
C GLY A 29 -3.70 -13.02 0.54
N PHE A 30 -3.28 -11.75 0.44
CA PHE A 30 -4.21 -10.64 0.22
C PHE A 30 -4.42 -10.32 -1.26
N THR A 31 -5.68 -10.12 -1.63
CA THR A 31 -6.03 -9.67 -2.98
C THR A 31 -5.90 -8.14 -3.09
N LYS A 32 -5.64 -7.63 -4.31
CA LYS A 32 -5.52 -6.19 -4.57
C LYS A 32 -6.76 -5.40 -4.12
N THR A 33 -7.95 -6.00 -4.23
CA THR A 33 -9.22 -5.40 -3.83
C THR A 33 -9.33 -5.23 -2.32
N GLU A 34 -8.89 -6.24 -1.55
CA GLU A 34 -8.88 -6.15 -0.09
C GLU A 34 -7.88 -5.12 0.42
N ILE A 35 -6.68 -5.07 -0.17
CA ILE A 35 -5.66 -4.06 0.16
C ILE A 35 -6.22 -2.66 -0.12
N LYS A 36 -6.87 -2.49 -1.27
CA LYS A 36 -7.50 -1.22 -1.63
C LYS A 36 -8.54 -0.82 -0.58
N HIS A 37 -9.49 -1.70 -0.29
CA HIS A 37 -10.58 -1.43 0.65
C HIS A 37 -10.06 -1.10 2.04
N TRP A 38 -9.05 -1.83 2.52
CA TRP A 38 -8.46 -1.60 3.84
C TRP A 38 -7.76 -0.24 3.92
N VAL A 39 -6.97 0.13 2.90
CA VAL A 39 -6.30 1.44 2.86
C VAL A 39 -7.30 2.59 2.80
N GLU A 40 -8.39 2.43 2.02
CA GLU A 40 -9.46 3.42 1.95
C GLU A 40 -10.18 3.59 3.30
N LEU A 41 -10.48 2.49 3.99
CA LEU A 41 -11.13 2.52 5.31
C LEU A 41 -10.24 3.08 6.42
N PHE A 42 -8.97 2.68 6.48
CA PHE A 42 -8.09 3.02 7.60
C PHE A 42 -7.57 4.45 7.53
N PHE A 43 -7.21 4.92 6.32
CA PHE A 43 -6.67 6.26 6.13
C PHE A 43 -7.71 7.27 5.64
N GLY A 44 -8.94 6.83 5.30
CA GLY A 44 -9.99 7.70 4.79
C GLY A 44 -9.64 8.33 3.43
N VAL A 45 -8.79 7.67 2.65
CA VAL A 45 -8.33 8.15 1.33
C VAL A 45 -9.03 7.39 0.21
N LYS A 46 -8.98 7.91 -1.02
CA LYS A 46 -9.43 7.19 -2.21
C LYS A 46 -8.23 6.62 -2.97
N VAL A 47 -8.17 5.31 -3.12
CA VAL A 47 -7.07 4.64 -3.81
C VAL A 47 -7.38 4.55 -5.30
N VAL A 48 -6.54 5.15 -6.14
CA VAL A 48 -6.73 5.16 -7.61
C VAL A 48 -6.39 3.80 -8.22
N ALA A 49 -5.24 3.24 -7.84
CA ALA A 49 -4.76 1.96 -8.35
C ALA A 49 -3.86 1.28 -7.31
N VAL A 50 -3.89 -0.05 -7.29
CA VAL A 50 -2.98 -0.88 -6.46
C VAL A 50 -2.16 -1.73 -7.41
N ASN A 51 -0.83 -1.62 -7.30
CA ASN A 51 0.11 -2.46 -8.02
C ASN A 51 0.71 -3.48 -7.04
N SER A 52 0.80 -4.74 -7.46
CA SER A 52 1.49 -5.80 -6.73
C SER A 52 2.37 -6.56 -7.71
N HIS A 53 3.50 -7.06 -7.22
CA HIS A 53 4.43 -7.95 -7.93
C HIS A 53 4.38 -9.33 -7.28
#